data_AF-A0A2S9YM09-F1
#
_entry.id   AF-A0A2S9YM09-F1
#
_cell.length_a   1.000
_cell.length_b   1.000
_cell.length_c   1.000
_cell.angle_alpha   90.00
_cell.angle_beta   90.00
_cell.angle_gamma   90.00
#
_symmetry.space_group_name_H-M   'P 1'
#
loop_
_entity.id
_entity.type
_entity.pdbx_description
1 polymer ?
#
loop_
_entity_poly.entity_id
_entity_poly.type
_entity_poly.pdbx_seq_one_letter_code
_entity_poly.pdbx_strand_id
1 'polypeptide(L)' 'MNAAAKKLVEEALALPPDQREELIYVLSDSLGGPEISLAWREEIERRLEKFSRGEAKLQDAETLFARLEAKYANDARG' A
#
# COMPACT_ATOMS: atom_id res chain seq x y z
N MET A 1 7.44 10.16 20.43
CA MET A 1 8.81 10.06 19.86
C MET A 1 9.81 10.65 20.84
N ASN A 2 10.88 9.91 21.16
CA ASN A 2 11.99 10.44 21.94
C ASN A 2 12.84 11.40 21.08
N ALA A 3 13.85 12.04 21.69
CA ALA A 3 14.70 13.01 20.99
C ALA A 3 15.42 12.41 19.77
N ALA A 4 15.92 11.17 19.90
CA ALA A 4 16.57 10.46 18.80
C ALA A 4 15.63 10.21 17.62
N ALA A 5 14.41 9.74 17.89
CA ALA A 5 13.42 9.48 16.85
C ALA A 5 12.97 10.78 16.14
N LYS A 6 12.89 11.91 16.86
CA LYS A 6 12.60 13.22 16.23
C LYS A 6 13.69 13.63 15.24
N LYS A 7 14.97 13.50 15.62
CA LYS A 7 16.11 13.78 14.74
C LYS A 7 16.09 12.93 13.47
N LEU A 8 15.79 11.63 13.60
CA LEU A 8 15.68 10.73 12.45
C LEU A 8 14.56 11.14 11.49
N VAL A 9 13.43 11.65 12.00
CA VAL A 9 12.37 12.17 11.13
C VAL A 9 12.78 13.44 10.41
N GLU A 10 13.45 14.37 11.10
CA GLU A 10 13.98 15.59 10.47
C GLU A 10 14.97 15.25 9.33
N GLU A 11 15.88 14.30 9.58
CA GLU A 11 16.84 13.82 8.58
C GLU A 11 16.15 13.09 7.42
N ALA A 12 15.18 12.23 7.71
CA ALA A 12 14.40 11.53 6.70
C ALA A 12 13.61 12.49 5.80
N LEU A 13 13.04 13.56 6.36
CA LEU A 13 12.28 14.54 5.58
C LEU A 13 13.15 15.39 4.66
N ALA A 14 14.44 15.54 4.96
CA ALA A 14 15.41 16.23 4.11
C ALA A 14 15.88 15.40 2.90
N LEU A 15 15.59 14.10 2.87
CA LEU A 15 15.93 13.23 1.74
C LEU A 15 15.07 13.54 0.50
N PRO A 16 15.61 13.29 -0.71
CA PRO A 16 14.83 13.22 -1.94
C PRO A 16 13.63 12.25 -1.84
N PRO A 17 12.52 12.49 -2.57
CA PRO A 17 11.31 11.67 -2.46
C PRO A 17 11.52 10.16 -2.64
N ASP A 18 12.31 9.76 -3.61
CA ASP A 18 12.67 8.37 -3.91
C ASP A 18 13.39 7.69 -2.74
N GLN A 19 14.33 8.39 -2.11
CA GLN A 19 15.04 7.87 -0.93
C GLN A 19 14.12 7.78 0.30
N ARG A 20 13.12 8.66 0.42
CA ARG A 20 12.11 8.55 1.48
C ARG A 20 11.22 7.33 1.28
N GLU A 21 10.84 7.03 0.04
CA GLU A 21 10.06 5.82 -0.28
C GLU A 21 10.83 4.55 0.09
N GLU A 22 12.11 4.48 -0.26
CA GLU A 22 12.99 3.36 0.13
C GLU A 22 13.11 3.23 1.66
N LEU A 23 13.31 4.34 2.37
CA LEU A 23 13.37 4.34 3.83
C LEU A 23 12.06 3.89 4.47
N ILE A 24 10.91 4.33 3.96
CA ILE A 24 9.59 3.88 4.42
C ILE A 24 9.45 2.37 4.22
N TYR A 25 9.88 1.84 3.08
CA TYR A 25 9.83 0.41 2.81
C TYR A 25 10.64 -0.39 3.86
N VAL A 26 11.90 -0.02 4.08
CA VAL A 26 12.77 -0.71 5.07
C VAL A 26 12.20 -0.64 6.48
N LEU A 27 11.75 0.54 6.91
CA LEU A 27 11.18 0.71 8.25
C LEU A 27 9.86 -0.05 8.40
N SER A 28 9.01 -0.08 7.37
CA SER A 28 7.73 -0.81 7.41
C SER A 28 7.95 -2.32 7.46
N ASP A 29 8.90 -2.83 6.67
CA ASP A 29 9.26 -4.26 6.66
C ASP A 29 9.78 -4.71 8.04
N SER A 30 10.54 -3.84 8.73
CA SER A 30 11.08 -4.13 10.07
C SER A 30 10.03 -4.35 11.16
N LEU A 31 8.80 -3.87 10.95
CA LEU A 31 7.72 -4.00 11.93
C LEU A 31 6.98 -5.34 11.83
N GLY A 32 7.27 -6.13 10.79
CA GLY A 32 6.36 -7.18 10.34
C GLY A 32 5.09 -6.52 9.79
N GLY A 33 4.66 -6.91 8.59
CA GLY A 33 3.48 -6.32 7.97
C GLY A 33 2.27 -6.26 8.92
N PRO A 34 1.30 -5.36 8.67
CA PRO A 34 0.19 -5.15 9.59
C PRO A 34 -0.49 -6.48 9.95
N GLU A 35 -0.76 -6.67 11.24
CA GLU A 35 -1.57 -7.80 11.70
C GLU A 35 -2.95 -7.72 11.05
N ILE A 36 -3.18 -8.57 10.05
CA ILE A 36 -4.48 -8.69 9.41
C ILE A 36 -5.40 -9.55 10.27
N SER A 37 -6.66 -9.14 10.37
CA SER A 37 -7.66 -9.92 11.10
C SER A 37 -7.83 -11.31 10.48
N LEU A 38 -8.28 -12.27 11.29
CA LEU A 38 -8.56 -13.63 10.82
C LEU A 38 -9.51 -13.62 9.60
N ALA A 39 -10.57 -12.82 9.66
CA ALA A 39 -11.52 -12.69 8.55
C ALA A 39 -10.88 -12.18 7.25
N TRP A 40 -9.90 -11.26 7.34
CA TRP A 40 -9.16 -10.81 6.16
C TRP A 40 -8.21 -11.88 5.63
N ARG A 41 -7.60 -12.67 6.51
CA ARG A 41 -6.72 -13.78 6.14
C ARG A 41 -7.50 -14.86 5.39
N GLU A 42 -8.65 -15.26 5.92
CA GLU A 42 -9.58 -16.21 5.28
C GLU A 42 -10.08 -15.70 3.92
N GLU A 43 -10.40 -14.41 3.81
CA GLU A 43 -10.84 -13.81 2.56
C GLU A 43 -9.72 -13.78 1.50
N ILE A 44 -8.48 -13.53 1.89
CA ILE A 44 -7.32 -13.59 0.98
C ILE A 44 -7.15 -15.01 0.45
N GLU A 45 -7.15 -16.02 1.34
CA GLU A 45 -7.04 -17.44 0.96
C GLU A 45 -8.16 -17.84 0.00
N ARG A 46 -9.41 -17.51 0.33
CA ARG A 46 -10.57 -17.79 -0.53
C ARG A 46 -10.45 -17.15 -1.92
N ARG A 47 -9.91 -15.92 -2.01
CA ARG A 47 -9.69 -15.25 -3.30
C ARG A 47 -8.56 -15.88 -4.11
N LEU A 48 -7.47 -16.28 -3.47
CA LEU A 48 -6.35 -16.96 -4.12
C LEU A 48 -6.77 -18.33 -4.67
N GLU A 49 -7.60 -19.06 -3.94
CA GLU A 49 -8.16 -20.32 -4.43
C GLU A 49 -9.07 -20.11 -5.64
N LYS A 50 -9.98 -19.14 -5.58
CA LYS A 50 -10.87 -18.78 -6.69
C LYS A 50 -10.08 -18.36 -7.93
N PHE A 51 -8.99 -17.64 -7.74
CA PHE A 51 -8.05 -17.28 -8.80
C PHE A 51 -7.40 -18.53 -9.41
N SER A 52 -6.85 -19.41 -8.57
CA SER A 52 -6.17 -20.64 -9.00
C SER A 52 -7.09 -21.61 -9.75
N ARG A 53 -8.39 -21.62 -9.43
CA ARG A 53 -9.42 -22.38 -10.16
C ARG A 53 -9.94 -21.71 -11.43
N GLY A 54 -9.47 -20.50 -11.77
CA GLY A 54 -9.95 -19.74 -12.93
C GLY A 54 -11.36 -19.17 -12.77
N GLU A 55 -11.92 -19.18 -11.56
CA GLU A 55 -13.25 -18.66 -11.25
C GLU A 55 -13.24 -17.15 -10.97
N ALA A 56 -12.05 -16.55 -10.78
CA ALA A 56 -11.89 -15.14 -10.51
C ALA A 56 -12.21 -14.30 -11.76
N LYS A 57 -13.04 -13.26 -11.57
CA LYS A 57 -13.25 -12.23 -12.59
C LYS A 57 -12.11 -11.23 -12.49
N LEU A 58 -11.18 -11.29 -13.43
CA LEU A 58 -10.08 -10.36 -13.52
C LEU A 58 -10.47 -9.13 -14.32
N GLN A 59 -9.87 -8.00 -13.97
CA GLN A 59 -9.94 -6.78 -14.75
C GLN A 59 -8.52 -6.42 -15.14
N ASP A 60 -8.38 -5.86 -16.33
CA ASP A 60 -7.12 -5.27 -16.75
C ASP A 60 -6.74 -4.15 -15.77
N ALA A 61 -5.52 -4.22 -15.25
CA ALA A 61 -5.06 -3.35 -14.17
C ALA A 61 -4.94 -1.91 -14.67
N GLU A 62 -4.35 -1.69 -15.84
CA GLU A 62 -4.17 -0.36 -16.43
C GLU A 62 -5.51 0.33 -16.67
N THR A 63 -6.47 -0.40 -17.26
CA THR A 63 -7.84 0.09 -17.47
C THR A 63 -8.53 0.45 -16.16
N LEU A 64 -8.36 -0.38 -15.13
CA LEU A 64 -8.94 -0.12 -13.81
C LEU A 64 -8.32 1.12 -13.16
N PHE A 65 -6.99 1.25 -13.16
CA PHE A 65 -6.30 2.39 -12.55
C PHE A 65 -6.62 3.70 -13.28
N ALA A 66 -6.58 3.72 -14.62
CA ALA A 66 -6.96 4.89 -15.40
C ALA A 66 -8.40 5.36 -15.08
N ARG A 67 -9.33 4.41 -14.90
CA ARG A 67 -10.71 4.73 -14.49
C ARG A 67 -10.78 5.31 -13.07
N LEU A 68 -10.02 4.77 -12.13
CA LEU A 68 -9.98 5.26 -10.75
C LEU A 68 -9.37 6.65 -10.68
N GLU A 69 -8.25 6.88 -11.37
CA GLU A 69 -7.62 8.19 -11.49
C GLU A 69 -8.59 9.23 -12.07
N ALA A 70 -9.26 8.91 -13.19
CA ALA A 70 -10.25 9.79 -13.78
C ALA A 70 -11.42 10.11 -12.84
N LYS A 71 -11.86 9.13 -12.02
CA LYS A 71 -12.92 9.31 -11.04
C LYS A 71 -12.50 10.27 -9.92
N TYR A 72 -11.34 10.03 -9.31
CA TYR A 72 -10.90 10.78 -8.12
C TYR A 72 -10.18 12.10 -8.46
N ALA A 73 -9.69 12.28 -9.68
CA ALA A 73 -9.19 13.58 -10.16
C ALA A 73 -10.30 14.65 -10.23
N ASN A 74 -11.58 14.25 -10.29
CA ASN A 74 -12.71 15.17 -10.23
C ASN A 74 -13.17 15.49 -8.81
N ASP A 75 -12.96 14.58 -7.84
CA ASP A 75 -13.29 14.81 -6.43
C ASP A 75 -12.32 15.79 -5.76
N ALA A 76 -11.07 15.89 -6.23
CA ALA A 76 -10.07 16.84 -5.72
C ALA A 76 -10.27 18.30 -6.20
N ARG A 77 -11.28 18.58 -7.04
CA ARG A 77 -11.64 19.94 -7.50
C ARG A 77 -12.99 20.44 -6.95
N GLY A 78 -13.60 19.72 -6.01
CA GLY A 78 -14.88 20.04 -5.37
C GLY A 78 -14.71 20.56 -3.95
#